data_AF-A0A9Q9YKU6-F1
#
_entry.id   AF-A0A9Q9YKU6-F1
#
_cell.length_a   1.000
_cell.length_b   1.000
_cell.length_c   1.000
_cell.angle_alpha   90.00
_cell.angle_beta   90.00
_cell.angle_gamma   90.00
#
_symmetry.space_group_name_H-M   'P 1'
#
loop_
_entity.id
_entity.type
_entity.pdbx_description
1 polymer ?
#
loop_
_entity_poly.entity_id
_entity_poly.type
_entity_poly.pdbx_seq_one_letter_code
_entity_poly.pdbx_strand_id
1 'polypeptide(L)'
;MQNLNNRLASYLEKVRSLEKANADLDQKIREWYESRPDVTFDHTIFLETIKDLRNEIQLASQDNAALILSADNAKLAADDFKLKYENELAMRRPIEADTSNLRKILDDFSLSRSDLEINIENLNEELIILRRNHEEEMSLARGEAGGQVNVCVDAAPSMDLMQAMTEIRQHYETVTEKNRKELESWYETKTATVQQEVVTQNEDLQNSRTELKELTNTLQRLQIELQTQQSMRSHLDGELEETQARYGDQLARLQVTVTSLEEQLSQFHANIANNKREYETLLDVKTRLEHEIAEYRRLLDGNEREAHKVVTKTITVVETTMDEKIVKSSESVDVDEQND
;
A
#
# COMPACT_ATOMS: atom_id res chain seq x y z
N MET A 1 85.38 -29.33 -56.93
CA MET A 1 85.97 -28.90 -55.64
C MET A 1 85.86 -27.39 -55.35
N GLN A 2 86.00 -26.48 -56.33
CA GLN A 2 85.91 -25.02 -56.08
C GLN A 2 84.49 -24.49 -55.79
N ASN A 3 83.45 -24.99 -56.45
CA ASN A 3 82.06 -24.53 -56.22
C ASN A 3 81.53 -24.84 -54.81
N LEU A 4 81.96 -25.94 -54.21
CA LEU A 4 81.58 -26.30 -52.84
C LEU A 4 82.28 -25.40 -51.81
N ASN A 5 83.55 -25.09 -52.04
CA ASN A 5 84.31 -24.16 -51.19
C ASN A 5 83.76 -22.73 -51.26
N ASN A 6 83.36 -22.24 -52.43
CA ASN A 6 82.74 -20.92 -52.55
C ASN A 6 81.38 -20.87 -51.83
N ARG A 7 80.61 -21.95 -51.90
CA ARG A 7 79.33 -22.05 -51.19
C ARG A 7 79.52 -22.14 -49.68
N LEU A 8 80.51 -22.91 -49.19
CA LEU A 8 80.88 -22.97 -47.78
C LEU A 8 81.37 -21.60 -47.26
N ALA A 9 82.18 -20.88 -48.04
CA ALA A 9 82.62 -19.53 -47.70
C ALA A 9 81.45 -18.55 -47.58
N SER A 10 80.49 -18.61 -48.53
CA SER A 10 79.27 -17.79 -48.46
C SER A 10 78.37 -18.13 -47.26
N TYR A 11 78.28 -19.42 -46.88
CA TYR A 11 77.57 -19.83 -45.67
C TYR A 11 78.28 -19.36 -44.40
N LEU A 12 79.61 -19.45 -44.32
CA LEU A 12 80.39 -18.96 -43.18
C LEU A 12 80.28 -17.43 -43.02
N GLU A 13 80.28 -16.70 -44.13
CA GLU A 13 80.06 -15.25 -44.12
C GLU A 13 78.63 -14.91 -43.68
N LYS A 14 77.64 -15.69 -44.12
CA LYS A 14 76.26 -15.53 -43.67
C LYS A 14 76.11 -15.84 -42.17
N VAL A 15 76.73 -16.91 -41.67
CA VAL A 15 76.74 -17.26 -40.24
C VAL A 15 77.36 -16.13 -39.42
N ARG A 16 78.52 -15.61 -39.82
CA ARG A 16 79.15 -14.46 -39.15
C ARG A 16 78.28 -13.21 -39.15
N SER A 17 77.57 -12.94 -40.25
CA SER A 17 76.63 -11.80 -40.32
C SER A 17 75.44 -11.97 -39.38
N LEU A 18 74.93 -13.20 -39.22
CA LEU A 18 73.82 -13.52 -38.34
C LEU A 18 74.26 -13.52 -36.87
N GLU A 19 75.46 -14.01 -36.55
CA GLU A 19 76.05 -13.94 -35.21
C GLU A 19 76.21 -12.49 -34.76
N LYS A 20 76.68 -11.61 -35.65
CA LYS A 20 76.80 -10.17 -35.36
C LYS A 20 75.44 -9.51 -35.17
N ALA A 21 74.47 -9.82 -36.03
CA ALA A 21 73.10 -9.30 -35.88
C ALA A 21 72.42 -9.79 -34.59
N ASN A 22 72.64 -11.04 -34.18
CA ASN A 22 72.15 -11.55 -32.92
C ASN A 22 72.82 -10.86 -31.73
N ALA A 23 74.13 -10.65 -31.76
CA ALA A 23 74.83 -9.92 -30.70
C ALA A 23 74.29 -8.48 -30.54
N ASP A 24 74.05 -7.79 -31.66
CA ASP A 24 73.47 -6.44 -31.65
C ASP A 24 72.02 -6.44 -31.12
N LEU A 25 71.22 -7.47 -31.44
CA LEU A 25 69.86 -7.63 -30.91
C LEU A 25 69.85 -7.95 -29.42
N ASP A 26 70.72 -8.85 -28.96
CA ASP A 26 70.87 -9.19 -27.55
C ASP A 26 71.30 -7.98 -26.72
N GLN A 27 72.18 -7.14 -27.26
CA GLN A 27 72.57 -5.88 -26.63
C GLN A 27 71.38 -4.92 -26.52
N LYS A 28 70.61 -4.73 -27.61
CA LYS A 28 69.41 -3.88 -27.59
C LYS A 28 68.34 -4.39 -26.63
N ILE A 29 68.18 -5.71 -26.50
CA ILE A 29 67.24 -6.30 -25.54
C ILE A 29 67.68 -6.00 -24.11
N ARG A 30 68.97 -6.15 -23.78
CA ARG A 30 69.49 -5.79 -22.44
C ARG A 30 69.32 -4.31 -22.15
N GLU A 31 69.71 -3.45 -23.08
CA GLU A 31 69.55 -1.99 -22.95
C GLU A 31 68.06 -1.61 -22.78
N TRP A 32 67.14 -2.32 -23.44
CA TRP A 32 65.69 -2.10 -23.27
C TRP A 32 65.19 -2.50 -21.88
N TYR A 33 65.68 -3.61 -21.32
CA TYR A 33 65.34 -4.01 -19.95
C TYR A 33 65.99 -3.10 -18.89
N GLU A 34 67.22 -2.64 -19.10
CA GLU A 34 67.91 -1.72 -18.18
C GLU A 34 67.36 -0.29 -18.23
N SER A 35 66.92 0.18 -19.40
CA SER A 35 66.31 1.50 -19.57
C SER A 35 64.85 1.57 -19.11
N ARG A 36 64.23 0.44 -18.80
CA ARG A 36 62.87 0.38 -18.28
C ARG A 36 62.91 0.46 -16.76
N PRO A 37 62.46 1.57 -16.13
CA PRO A 37 62.27 1.59 -14.70
C PRO A 37 61.16 0.59 -14.34
N ASP A 38 61.40 -0.26 -13.35
CA ASP A 38 60.35 -1.05 -12.71
C ASP A 38 59.41 -0.07 -11.99
N VAL A 39 58.35 0.34 -12.68
CA VAL A 39 57.31 1.20 -12.11
C VAL A 39 56.45 0.34 -11.19
N THR A 40 56.91 0.11 -9.97
CA THR A 40 56.07 -0.37 -8.89
C THR A 40 55.26 0.81 -8.37
N PHE A 41 53.98 0.89 -8.75
CA PHE A 41 53.07 1.84 -8.13
C PHE A 41 52.85 1.44 -6.67
N ASP A 42 53.16 2.33 -5.73
CA ASP A 42 52.91 2.10 -4.30
C ASP A 42 51.41 2.23 -3.99
N HIS A 43 50.70 1.09 -3.96
CA HIS A 43 49.26 1.04 -3.67
C HIS A 43 48.93 1.21 -2.18
N THR A 44 49.94 1.28 -1.32
CA THR A 44 49.83 1.36 0.14
C THR A 44 48.98 2.55 0.60
N ILE A 45 49.06 3.69 -0.10
CA ILE A 45 48.30 4.91 0.23
C ILE A 45 46.79 4.70 0.05
N PHE A 46 46.39 3.93 -0.97
CA PHE A 46 44.98 3.62 -1.20
C PHE A 46 44.43 2.64 -0.16
N LEU A 47 45.25 1.75 0.40
CA LEU A 47 44.80 0.79 1.40
C LEU A 47 44.35 1.47 2.70
N GLU A 48 45.02 2.55 3.13
CA GLU A 48 44.58 3.35 4.29
C GLU A 48 43.24 4.03 4.01
N THR A 49 43.09 4.69 2.85
CA THR A 49 41.82 5.33 2.48
C THR A 49 40.66 4.34 2.36
N ILE A 50 40.91 3.14 1.83
CA ILE A 50 39.89 2.06 1.74
C ILE A 50 39.51 1.58 3.14
N LYS A 51 40.48 1.48 4.06
CA LYS A 51 40.21 1.08 5.45
C LYS A 51 39.34 2.12 6.15
N ASP A 52 39.63 3.41 5.99
CA ASP A 52 38.85 4.48 6.59
C ASP A 52 37.43 4.52 6.04
N LEU A 53 37.26 4.42 4.71
CA LEU A 53 35.94 4.34 4.08
C LEU A 53 35.14 3.12 4.56
N ARG A 54 35.78 1.97 4.76
CA ARG A 54 35.12 0.78 5.32
C ARG A 54 34.65 1.01 6.75
N ASN A 55 35.45 1.70 7.57
CA ASN A 55 35.07 2.05 8.94
C ASN A 55 33.89 3.03 8.95
N GLU A 56 33.89 4.05 8.09
CA GLU A 56 32.76 4.97 7.96
C GLU A 56 31.47 4.26 7.52
N ILE A 57 31.55 3.36 6.54
CA ILE A 57 30.41 2.55 6.12
C ILE A 57 29.89 1.69 7.27
N GLN A 58 30.79 1.09 8.06
CA GLN A 58 30.40 0.26 9.19
C GLN A 58 29.72 1.07 10.29
N LEU A 59 30.25 2.26 10.62
CA LEU A 59 29.63 3.17 11.59
C LEU A 59 28.26 3.64 11.10
N ALA A 60 28.16 4.10 9.85
CA ALA A 60 26.90 4.51 9.25
C ALA A 60 25.87 3.36 9.23
N SER A 61 26.31 2.12 8.99
CA SER A 61 25.44 0.94 9.06
C SER A 61 24.95 0.65 10.48
N GLN A 62 25.78 0.86 11.50
CA GLN A 62 25.39 0.69 12.90
C GLN A 62 24.41 1.78 13.33
N ASP A 63 24.67 3.03 12.96
CA ASP A 63 23.78 4.15 13.25
C ASP A 63 22.42 3.99 12.56
N ASN A 64 22.41 3.53 11.30
CA ASN A 64 21.18 3.24 10.58
C ASN A 64 20.38 2.12 11.27
N ALA A 65 21.03 1.04 11.71
CA ALA A 65 20.35 -0.01 12.47
C ALA A 65 19.77 0.51 13.80
N ALA A 66 20.49 1.37 14.51
CA ALA A 66 20.00 1.99 15.74
C ALA A 66 18.80 2.92 15.49
N LEU A 67 18.83 3.70 14.40
CA LEU A 67 17.73 4.56 13.99
C LEU A 67 16.48 3.75 13.61
N ILE A 68 16.64 2.65 12.86
CA ILE A 68 15.53 1.76 12.50
C ILE A 68 14.88 1.17 13.76
N LEU A 69 15.69 0.68 14.72
CA LEU A 69 15.17 0.17 15.98
C LEU A 69 14.44 1.24 16.80
N SER A 70 14.95 2.47 16.82
CA SER A 70 14.28 3.59 17.50
C SER A 70 12.95 3.95 16.82
N ALA A 71 12.91 3.94 15.48
CA ALA A 71 11.69 4.20 14.71
C ALA A 71 10.63 3.11 14.94
N ASP A 72 11.04 1.84 14.92
CA ASP A 72 10.15 0.70 15.20
C ASP A 72 9.60 0.75 16.62
N ASN A 73 10.45 1.08 17.61
CA ASN A 73 9.99 1.24 19.00
C ASN A 73 9.01 2.41 19.14
N ALA A 74 9.29 3.56 18.52
CA ALA A 74 8.37 4.69 18.52
C ALA A 74 7.02 4.36 17.86
N LYS A 75 7.04 3.56 16.79
CA LYS A 75 5.83 3.07 16.10
C LYS A 75 5.02 2.14 17.00
N LEU A 76 5.67 1.14 17.61
CA LEU A 76 5.01 0.23 18.56
C LEU A 76 4.40 0.99 19.74
N ALA A 77 5.11 1.98 20.30
CA ALA A 77 4.59 2.82 21.36
C ALA A 77 3.36 3.64 20.90
N ALA A 78 3.39 4.19 19.68
CA ALA A 78 2.26 4.92 19.11
C ALA A 78 1.03 4.01 18.91
N ASP A 79 1.23 2.79 18.41
CA ASP A 79 0.16 1.80 18.23
C ASP A 79 -0.43 1.37 19.60
N ASP A 80 0.41 1.18 20.62
CA ASP A 80 -0.03 0.91 21.99
C ASP A 80 -0.88 2.05 22.58
N PHE A 81 -0.46 3.30 22.37
CA PHE A 81 -1.24 4.46 22.82
C PHE A 81 -2.55 4.61 22.05
N LYS A 82 -2.55 4.31 20.75
CA LYS A 82 -3.76 4.31 19.93
C LYS A 82 -4.77 3.27 20.45
N LEU A 83 -4.32 2.04 20.71
CA LEU A 83 -5.19 0.99 21.25
C LEU A 83 -5.75 1.37 22.64
N LYS A 84 -4.90 1.93 23.52
CA LYS A 84 -5.34 2.42 24.83
C LYS A 84 -6.38 3.54 24.70
N TYR A 85 -6.17 4.48 23.79
CA TYR A 85 -7.11 5.55 23.51
C TYR A 85 -8.44 5.02 22.97
N GLU A 86 -8.42 4.09 22.02
CA GLU A 86 -9.63 3.49 21.46
C GLU A 86 -10.44 2.73 22.54
N ASN A 87 -9.76 1.98 23.41
CA ASN A 87 -10.39 1.29 24.53
C ASN A 87 -11.01 2.28 25.53
N GLU A 88 -10.28 3.33 25.91
CA GLU A 88 -10.78 4.35 26.84
C GLU A 88 -11.98 5.11 26.23
N LEU A 89 -11.90 5.46 24.95
CA LEU A 89 -12.99 6.10 24.23
C LEU A 89 -14.24 5.19 24.18
N ALA A 90 -14.05 3.89 23.93
CA ALA A 90 -15.13 2.91 23.91
C ALA A 90 -15.80 2.77 25.29
N MET A 91 -15.05 2.84 26.39
CA MET A 91 -15.60 2.82 27.75
C MET A 91 -16.26 4.15 28.13
N ARG A 92 -15.72 5.29 27.67
CA ARG A 92 -16.23 6.62 27.98
C ARG A 92 -17.58 6.92 27.32
N ARG A 93 -17.78 6.51 26.06
CA ARG A 93 -19.03 6.75 25.31
C ARG A 93 -20.32 6.28 26.01
N PRO A 94 -20.43 5.04 26.52
CA PRO A 94 -21.64 4.61 27.21
C PRO A 94 -21.85 5.39 28.52
N ILE A 95 -20.77 5.71 29.25
CA ILE A 95 -20.86 6.51 30.48
C ILE A 95 -21.36 7.94 30.19
N GLU A 96 -20.90 8.56 29.10
CA GLU A 96 -21.40 9.88 28.67
C GLU A 96 -22.86 9.82 28.24
N ALA A 97 -23.27 8.75 27.53
CA ALA A 97 -24.66 8.53 27.16
C ALA A 97 -25.55 8.36 28.41
N ASP A 98 -25.12 7.55 29.38
CA ASP A 98 -25.83 7.34 30.64
C ASP A 98 -25.91 8.65 31.45
N THR A 99 -24.83 9.43 31.50
CA THR A 99 -24.82 10.74 32.16
C THR A 99 -25.80 11.72 31.51
N SER A 100 -25.86 11.74 30.17
CA SER A 100 -26.83 12.55 29.44
C SER A 100 -28.27 12.10 29.72
N ASN A 101 -28.51 10.79 29.75
CA ASN A 101 -29.83 10.23 30.06
C ASN A 101 -30.26 10.55 31.50
N LEU A 102 -29.35 10.42 32.47
CA LEU A 102 -29.62 10.78 33.87
C LEU A 102 -29.95 12.26 34.04
N ARG A 103 -29.30 13.16 33.27
CA ARG A 103 -29.65 14.59 33.26
C ARG A 103 -31.08 14.81 32.74
N LYS A 104 -31.47 14.15 31.64
CA LYS A 104 -32.85 14.23 31.13
C LYS A 104 -33.87 13.74 32.15
N ILE A 105 -33.60 12.61 32.81
CA ILE A 105 -34.47 12.06 33.86
C ILE A 105 -34.58 13.04 35.04
N LEU A 106 -33.49 13.72 35.41
CA LEU A 106 -33.51 14.74 36.45
C LEU A 106 -34.36 15.96 36.05
N ASP A 107 -34.27 16.38 34.79
CA ASP A 107 -35.09 17.47 34.24
C ASP A 107 -36.59 17.06 34.25
N ASP A 108 -36.92 15.83 33.83
CA ASP A 108 -38.28 15.29 33.86
C ASP A 108 -38.84 15.23 35.29
N PHE A 109 -38.03 14.79 36.27
CA PHE A 109 -38.43 14.80 37.68
C PHE A 109 -38.60 16.22 38.22
N SER A 110 -37.79 17.17 37.77
CA SER A 110 -37.90 18.57 38.18
C SER A 110 -39.20 19.19 37.66
N LEU A 111 -39.58 18.89 36.41
CA LEU A 111 -40.87 19.29 35.83
C LEU A 111 -42.04 18.65 36.58
N SER A 112 -41.98 17.33 36.83
CA SER A 112 -43.03 16.65 37.59
C SER A 112 -43.16 17.20 39.01
N ARG A 113 -42.05 17.58 39.65
CA ARG A 113 -42.07 18.23 40.96
C ARG A 113 -42.76 19.59 40.90
N SER A 114 -42.43 20.44 39.92
CA SER A 114 -43.10 21.74 39.77
C SER A 114 -44.58 21.58 39.48
N ASP A 115 -45.00 20.59 38.68
CA ASP A 115 -46.41 20.33 38.41
C ASP A 115 -47.16 19.93 39.70
N LEU A 116 -46.54 19.09 40.53
CA LEU A 116 -47.09 18.71 41.83
C LEU A 116 -47.13 19.87 42.82
N GLU A 117 -46.10 20.72 42.85
CA GLU A 117 -46.07 21.94 43.67
C GLU A 117 -47.22 22.90 43.27
N ILE A 118 -47.44 23.09 41.96
CA ILE A 118 -48.56 23.89 41.44
C ILE A 118 -49.91 23.28 41.86
N ASN A 119 -50.07 21.95 41.74
CA ASN A 119 -51.30 21.27 42.15
C ASN A 119 -51.55 21.40 43.66
N ILE A 120 -50.52 21.36 44.49
CA ILE A 120 -50.63 21.58 45.94
C ILE A 120 -51.09 23.01 46.23
N GLU A 121 -50.51 24.00 45.56
CA GLU A 121 -50.90 25.41 45.74
C GLU A 121 -52.35 25.65 45.32
N ASN A 122 -52.76 25.13 44.15
CA ASN A 122 -54.14 25.20 43.68
C ASN A 122 -55.13 24.58 44.69
N LEU A 123 -54.82 23.39 45.23
CA LEU A 123 -55.67 22.74 46.24
C LEU A 123 -55.72 23.53 47.56
N ASN A 124 -54.61 24.17 47.96
CA ASN A 124 -54.60 25.05 49.13
C ASN A 124 -55.47 26.29 48.90
N GLU A 125 -55.39 26.92 47.73
CA GLU A 125 -56.27 28.04 47.35
C GLU A 125 -57.74 27.63 47.38
N GLU A 126 -58.09 26.48 46.77
CA GLU A 126 -59.45 25.93 46.81
C GLU A 126 -59.93 25.71 48.25
N LEU A 127 -59.06 25.17 49.12
CA LEU A 127 -59.40 24.93 50.52
C LEU A 127 -59.65 26.25 51.29
N ILE A 128 -58.83 27.28 51.03
CA ILE A 128 -59.02 28.62 51.61
C ILE A 128 -60.37 29.21 51.15
N ILE A 129 -60.68 29.14 49.85
CA ILE A 129 -61.95 29.61 49.30
C ILE A 129 -63.12 28.86 49.93
N LEU A 130 -63.03 27.53 50.04
CA LEU A 130 -64.08 26.71 50.62
C LEU A 130 -64.32 27.03 52.11
N ARG A 131 -63.26 27.26 52.88
CA ARG A 131 -63.35 27.69 54.29
C ARG A 131 -64.01 29.05 54.42
N ARG A 132 -63.60 30.01 53.58
CA ARG A 132 -64.19 31.34 53.55
C ARG A 132 -65.67 31.28 53.21
N ASN A 133 -66.04 30.53 52.17
CA ASN A 133 -67.45 30.34 51.78
C ASN A 133 -68.25 29.70 52.92
N HIS A 134 -67.70 28.69 53.60
CA HIS A 134 -68.36 28.07 54.75
C HIS A 134 -68.53 29.04 55.93
N GLU A 135 -67.53 29.88 56.21
CA GLU A 135 -67.62 30.90 57.26
C GLU A 135 -68.67 31.96 56.92
N GLU A 136 -68.73 32.41 55.66
CA GLU A 136 -69.77 33.30 55.15
C GLU A 136 -71.17 32.64 55.26
N GLU A 137 -71.34 31.38 54.83
CA GLU A 137 -72.61 30.64 54.97
C GLU A 137 -73.02 30.43 56.43
N MET A 138 -72.08 30.11 57.32
CA MET A 138 -72.36 29.95 58.75
C MET A 138 -72.70 31.29 59.40
N SER A 139 -72.11 32.40 58.95
CA SER A 139 -72.47 33.75 59.39
C SER A 139 -73.88 34.13 58.94
N LEU A 140 -74.26 33.79 57.71
CA LEU A 140 -75.61 33.97 57.16
C LEU A 140 -76.62 33.10 57.92
N ALA A 141 -76.32 31.82 58.10
CA ALA A 141 -77.17 30.89 58.84
C ALA A 141 -77.30 31.25 60.33
N ARG A 142 -76.26 31.83 60.97
CA ARG A 142 -76.38 32.42 62.32
C ARG A 142 -77.21 33.69 62.33
N GLY A 143 -77.09 34.52 61.29
CA GLY A 143 -77.96 35.69 61.07
C GLY A 143 -79.43 35.28 60.92
N GLU A 144 -79.69 34.15 60.27
CA GLU A 144 -81.04 33.60 60.09
C GLU A 144 -81.54 32.82 61.32
N ALA A 145 -80.66 32.15 62.08
CA ALA A 145 -81.02 31.40 63.29
C ALA A 145 -81.28 32.29 64.52
N GLY A 146 -80.87 33.57 64.50
CA GLY A 146 -81.15 34.56 65.54
C GLY A 146 -82.26 35.56 65.20
N GLY A 147 -82.87 35.45 64.01
CA GLY A 147 -83.84 36.42 63.51
C GLY A 147 -85.27 35.94 63.68
N GLN A 148 -85.86 36.16 64.86
CA GLN A 148 -87.31 36.37 64.90
C GLN A 148 -87.57 37.66 64.12
N VAL A 149 -88.02 37.52 62.87
CA VAL A 149 -88.46 38.63 62.02
C VAL A 149 -89.68 39.26 62.70
N ASN A 150 -89.41 40.25 63.56
CA ASN A 150 -90.39 41.20 64.02
C ASN A 150 -90.18 42.47 63.21
N VAL A 151 -91.07 42.68 62.25
CA VAL A 151 -91.15 43.88 61.43
C VAL A 151 -91.71 45.00 62.31
N CYS A 152 -90.83 45.79 62.92
CA CYS A 152 -91.19 47.08 63.51
C CYS A 152 -90.84 48.18 62.52
N VAL A 153 -91.89 48.71 61.90
CA VAL A 153 -91.88 49.88 61.04
C VAL A 153 -91.59 51.10 61.92
N ASP A 154 -90.36 51.61 61.88
CA ASP A 154 -90.08 52.99 62.33
C ASP A 154 -90.07 53.88 61.09
N ALA A 155 -91.18 54.59 60.91
CA ALA A 155 -91.37 55.53 59.81
C ALA A 155 -90.55 56.79 60.09
N ALA A 156 -89.27 56.74 59.74
CA ALA A 156 -88.48 57.92 59.44
C ALA A 156 -89.20 58.74 58.34
N PRO A 157 -89.14 60.09 58.39
CA PRO A 157 -90.05 61.00 57.71
C PRO A 157 -90.08 60.75 56.21
N SER A 158 -91.29 60.79 55.63
CA SER A 158 -91.64 60.50 54.23
C SER A 158 -90.49 60.78 53.25
N MET A 159 -89.68 59.76 53.00
CA MET A 159 -88.73 59.75 51.92
C MET A 159 -89.52 59.46 50.65
N ASP A 160 -89.34 60.29 49.64
CA ASP A 160 -90.08 60.23 48.39
C ASP A 160 -89.87 58.84 47.75
N LEU A 161 -90.87 57.96 47.89
CA LEU A 161 -90.80 56.57 47.43
C LEU A 161 -90.51 56.49 45.93
N MET A 162 -90.92 57.53 45.20
CA MET A 162 -90.62 57.70 43.78
C MET A 162 -89.11 57.91 43.56
N GLN A 163 -88.47 58.74 44.38
CA GLN A 163 -87.03 58.96 44.33
C GLN A 163 -86.26 57.68 44.68
N ALA A 164 -86.63 56.98 45.75
CA ALA A 164 -85.98 55.73 46.15
C ALA A 164 -86.12 54.61 45.09
N MET A 165 -87.29 54.45 44.46
CA MET A 165 -87.46 53.49 43.36
C MET A 165 -86.68 53.87 42.10
N THR A 166 -86.53 55.18 41.85
CA THR A 166 -85.74 55.66 40.72
C THR A 166 -84.24 55.44 40.97
N GLU A 167 -83.75 55.68 42.19
CA GLU A 167 -82.38 55.39 42.61
C GLU A 167 -82.07 53.89 42.56
N ILE A 168 -82.97 53.02 43.00
CA ILE A 168 -82.81 51.56 42.90
C ILE A 168 -82.75 51.13 41.43
N ARG A 169 -83.64 51.63 40.56
CA ARG A 169 -83.57 51.35 39.11
C ARG A 169 -82.25 51.82 38.51
N GLN A 170 -81.84 53.05 38.81
CA GLN A 170 -80.60 53.62 38.30
C GLN A 170 -79.38 52.83 38.78
N HIS A 171 -79.39 52.34 40.03
CA HIS A 171 -78.34 51.47 40.56
C HIS A 171 -78.29 50.15 39.80
N TYR A 172 -79.42 49.47 39.60
CA TYR A 172 -79.45 48.22 38.85
C TYR A 172 -79.03 48.42 37.40
N GLU A 173 -79.51 49.48 36.74
CA GLU A 173 -79.15 49.80 35.36
C GLU A 173 -77.65 50.08 35.22
N THR A 174 -77.06 50.80 36.19
CA THR A 174 -75.61 51.05 36.24
C THR A 174 -74.82 49.76 36.47
N VAL A 175 -75.28 48.87 37.34
CA VAL A 175 -74.62 47.58 37.61
C VAL A 175 -74.74 46.65 36.39
N THR A 176 -75.90 46.56 35.76
CA THR A 176 -76.08 45.76 34.54
C THR A 176 -75.22 46.27 33.40
N GLU A 177 -75.11 47.58 33.24
CA GLU A 177 -74.29 48.19 32.19
C GLU A 177 -72.79 48.03 32.47
N LYS A 178 -72.37 48.13 33.74
CA LYS A 178 -70.99 47.80 34.15
C LYS A 178 -70.66 46.33 33.90
N ASN A 179 -71.51 45.41 34.37
CA ASN A 179 -71.33 43.97 34.16
C ASN A 179 -71.29 43.61 32.66
N ARG A 180 -72.13 44.24 31.83
CA ARG A 180 -72.11 44.04 30.38
C ARG A 180 -70.76 44.47 29.77
N LYS A 181 -70.27 45.65 30.12
CA LYS A 181 -68.97 46.16 29.64
C LYS A 181 -67.78 45.34 30.14
N GLU A 182 -67.81 44.93 31.40
CA GLU A 182 -66.78 44.07 31.98
C GLU A 182 -66.75 42.70 31.28
N LEU A 183 -67.92 42.12 30.99
CA LEU A 183 -68.04 40.86 30.28
C LEU A 183 -67.57 40.99 28.81
N GLU A 184 -67.95 42.06 28.11
CA GLU A 184 -67.47 42.35 26.75
C GLU A 184 -65.95 42.52 26.73
N SER A 185 -65.37 43.33 27.62
CA SER A 185 -63.92 43.52 27.74
C SER A 185 -63.20 42.21 28.09
N TRP A 186 -63.78 41.39 28.96
CA TRP A 186 -63.23 40.07 29.32
C TRP A 186 -63.24 39.11 28.12
N TYR A 187 -64.35 39.05 27.37
CA TYR A 187 -64.43 38.25 26.15
C TYR A 187 -63.49 38.74 25.06
N GLU A 188 -63.38 40.05 24.83
CA GLU A 188 -62.44 40.63 23.88
C GLU A 188 -61.00 40.29 24.27
N THR A 189 -60.64 40.43 25.54
CA THR A 189 -59.31 40.07 26.03
C THR A 189 -59.04 38.57 25.84
N LYS A 190 -59.99 37.70 26.20
CA LYS A 190 -59.80 36.25 26.10
C LYS A 190 -59.75 35.76 24.65
N THR A 191 -60.55 36.36 23.77
CA THR A 191 -60.50 36.05 22.32
C THR A 191 -59.21 36.55 21.69
N ALA A 192 -58.73 37.74 22.09
CA ALA A 192 -57.43 38.26 21.66
C ALA A 192 -56.27 37.36 22.11
N THR A 193 -56.25 36.88 23.36
CA THR A 193 -55.18 35.99 23.83
C THR A 193 -55.19 34.65 23.09
N VAL A 194 -56.37 34.04 22.90
CA VAL A 194 -56.49 32.79 22.12
C VAL A 194 -56.07 33.00 20.67
N GLN A 195 -56.44 34.13 20.06
CA GLN A 195 -56.02 34.44 18.70
C GLN A 195 -54.49 34.61 18.60
N GLN A 196 -53.88 35.27 19.58
CA GLN A 196 -52.42 35.41 19.66
C GLN A 196 -51.73 34.04 19.82
N GLU A 197 -52.25 33.18 20.71
CA GLU A 197 -51.74 31.81 20.91
C GLU A 197 -51.84 30.97 19.64
N VAL A 198 -52.94 31.08 18.88
CA VAL A 198 -53.10 30.38 17.60
C VAL A 198 -52.09 30.86 16.57
N VAL A 199 -51.81 32.17 16.52
CA VAL A 199 -50.79 32.72 15.61
C VAL A 199 -49.40 32.20 15.98
N THR A 200 -49.01 32.25 17.26
CA THR A 200 -47.71 31.76 17.71
C THR A 200 -47.56 30.26 17.46
N GLN A 201 -48.59 29.47 17.76
CA GLN A 201 -48.57 28.03 17.48
C GLN A 201 -48.44 27.73 15.98
N ASN A 202 -49.09 28.53 15.12
CA ASN A 202 -48.98 28.36 13.67
C ASN A 202 -47.57 28.72 13.17
N GLU A 203 -46.98 29.80 13.67
CA GLU A 203 -45.60 30.19 13.39
C GLU A 203 -44.61 29.09 13.83
N ASP A 204 -44.75 28.56 15.04
CA ASP A 204 -43.92 27.46 15.55
C ASP A 204 -44.06 26.19 14.71
N LEU A 205 -45.29 25.83 14.32
CA LEU A 205 -45.54 24.70 13.42
C LEU A 205 -44.93 24.93 12.04
N GLN A 206 -44.98 26.15 11.50
CA GLN A 206 -44.38 26.50 10.23
C GLN A 206 -42.85 26.41 10.29
N ASN A 207 -42.24 26.93 11.36
CA ASN A 207 -40.80 26.88 11.61
C ASN A 207 -40.31 25.42 11.74
N SER A 208 -41.00 24.61 12.55
CA SER A 208 -40.70 23.18 12.69
C SER A 208 -40.83 22.44 11.35
N ARG A 209 -41.84 22.78 10.54
CA ARG A 209 -42.02 22.20 9.21
C ARG A 209 -40.89 22.58 8.25
N THR A 210 -40.37 23.81 8.32
CA THR A 210 -39.22 24.21 7.50
C THR A 210 -37.94 23.52 7.94
N GLU A 211 -37.70 23.41 9.25
CA GLU A 211 -36.55 22.69 9.81
C GLU A 211 -36.56 21.21 9.42
N LEU A 212 -37.72 20.55 9.51
CA LEU A 212 -37.87 19.16 9.07
C LEU A 212 -37.57 18.98 7.57
N LYS A 213 -37.98 19.93 6.73
CA LYS A 213 -37.67 19.90 5.29
C LYS A 213 -36.18 20.09 5.03
N GLU A 214 -35.54 21.03 5.72
CA GLU A 214 -34.09 21.25 5.60
C GLU A 214 -33.30 20.03 6.08
N LEU A 215 -33.71 19.41 7.20
CA LEU A 215 -33.10 18.19 7.71
C LEU A 215 -33.29 17.02 6.73
N THR A 216 -34.47 16.90 6.13
CA THR A 216 -34.73 15.86 5.12
C THR A 216 -33.88 16.08 3.86
N ASN A 217 -33.76 17.32 3.39
CA ASN A 217 -32.92 17.67 2.23
C ASN A 217 -31.43 17.42 2.50
N THR A 218 -30.96 17.77 3.70
CA THR A 218 -29.56 17.52 4.08
C THR A 218 -29.26 16.03 4.22
N LEU A 219 -30.18 15.25 4.78
CA LEU A 219 -30.08 13.79 4.82
C LEU A 219 -30.00 13.19 3.42
N GLN A 220 -30.91 13.59 2.51
CA GLN A 220 -30.89 13.12 1.13
C GLN A 220 -29.58 13.47 0.41
N ARG A 221 -29.07 14.70 0.59
CA ARG A 221 -27.77 15.12 0.04
C ARG A 221 -26.63 14.27 0.58
N LEU A 222 -26.57 14.04 1.89
CA LEU A 222 -25.55 13.20 2.52
C LEU A 222 -25.65 11.74 2.07
N GLN A 223 -26.85 11.22 1.83
CA GLN A 223 -27.05 9.87 1.34
C GLN A 223 -26.60 9.71 -0.12
N ILE A 224 -26.84 10.71 -0.97
CA ILE A 224 -26.30 10.74 -2.34
C ILE A 224 -24.77 10.79 -2.29
N GLU A 225 -24.19 11.66 -1.45
CA GLU A 225 -22.74 11.74 -1.30
C GLU A 225 -22.15 10.41 -0.80
N LEU A 226 -22.80 9.74 0.15
CA LEU A 226 -22.37 8.41 0.59
C LEU A 226 -22.38 7.41 -0.58
N GLN A 227 -23.43 7.41 -1.39
CA GLN A 227 -23.56 6.51 -2.53
C GLN A 227 -22.52 6.81 -3.63
N THR A 228 -22.22 8.09 -3.91
CA THR A 228 -21.20 8.47 -4.88
C THR A 228 -19.81 8.04 -4.40
N GLN A 229 -19.49 8.26 -3.12
CA GLN A 229 -18.21 7.83 -2.54
C GLN A 229 -18.06 6.29 -2.52
N GLN A 230 -19.13 5.55 -2.22
CA GLN A 230 -19.13 4.09 -2.32
C GLN A 230 -18.89 3.60 -3.75
N SER A 231 -19.51 4.26 -4.73
CA SER A 231 -19.31 3.95 -6.16
C SER A 231 -17.88 4.26 -6.59
N MET A 232 -17.33 5.39 -6.16
CA MET A 232 -15.94 5.78 -6.43
C MET A 232 -14.95 4.78 -5.82
N ARG A 233 -15.17 4.36 -4.57
CA ARG A 233 -14.35 3.34 -3.93
C ARG A 233 -14.37 2.02 -4.71
N SER A 234 -15.57 1.54 -5.07
CA SER A 234 -15.69 0.31 -5.85
C SER A 234 -15.01 0.39 -7.21
N HIS A 235 -15.03 1.56 -7.85
CA HIS A 235 -14.33 1.78 -9.11
C HIS A 235 -12.81 1.74 -8.94
N LEU A 236 -12.27 2.44 -7.94
CA LEU A 236 -10.83 2.44 -7.64
C LEU A 236 -10.32 1.06 -7.21
N ASP A 237 -11.09 0.32 -6.42
CA ASP A 237 -10.77 -1.06 -6.04
C ASP A 237 -10.69 -1.96 -7.29
N GLY A 238 -11.61 -1.79 -8.23
CA GLY A 238 -11.60 -2.52 -9.52
C GLY A 238 -10.40 -2.16 -10.40
N GLU A 239 -10.06 -0.87 -10.52
CA GLU A 239 -8.85 -0.44 -11.25
C GLU A 239 -7.56 -0.97 -10.60
N LEU A 240 -7.51 -1.02 -9.27
CA LEU A 240 -6.40 -1.60 -8.54
C LEU A 240 -6.27 -3.11 -8.81
N GLU A 241 -7.38 -3.85 -8.78
CA GLU A 241 -7.37 -5.28 -9.08
C GLU A 241 -6.95 -5.55 -10.54
N GLU A 242 -7.47 -4.78 -11.50
CA GLU A 242 -7.10 -4.91 -12.92
C GLU A 242 -5.61 -4.60 -13.15
N THR A 243 -5.10 -3.53 -12.53
CA THR A 243 -3.68 -3.16 -12.65
C THR A 243 -2.77 -4.19 -11.99
N GLN A 244 -3.13 -4.70 -10.81
CA GLN A 244 -2.40 -5.78 -10.14
C GLN A 244 -2.39 -7.07 -10.98
N ALA A 245 -3.54 -7.47 -11.54
CA ALA A 245 -3.64 -8.63 -12.42
C ALA A 245 -2.75 -8.47 -13.66
N ARG A 246 -2.80 -7.30 -14.31
CA ARG A 246 -1.96 -7.00 -15.49
C ARG A 246 -0.46 -7.08 -15.17
N TYR A 247 -0.02 -6.50 -14.05
CA TYR A 247 1.38 -6.59 -13.64
C TYR A 247 1.78 -8.00 -13.21
N GLY A 248 0.87 -8.75 -12.56
CA GLY A 248 1.05 -10.17 -12.25
C GLY A 248 1.29 -11.01 -13.50
N ASP A 249 0.48 -10.81 -14.54
CA ASP A 249 0.65 -11.49 -15.83
C ASP A 249 1.98 -11.11 -16.51
N GLN A 250 2.36 -9.83 -16.47
CA GLN A 250 3.63 -9.38 -17.02
C GLN A 250 4.82 -10.00 -16.28
N LEU A 251 4.76 -10.06 -14.95
CA LEU A 251 5.78 -10.69 -14.13
C LEU A 251 5.87 -12.19 -14.40
N ALA A 252 4.73 -12.88 -14.51
CA ALA A 252 4.69 -14.30 -14.84
C ALA A 252 5.32 -14.58 -16.21
N ARG A 253 5.03 -13.75 -17.23
CA ARG A 253 5.67 -13.85 -18.56
C ARG A 253 7.18 -13.66 -18.48
N LEU A 254 7.65 -12.65 -17.75
CA LEU A 254 9.08 -12.42 -17.56
C LEU A 254 9.74 -13.59 -16.82
N GLN A 255 9.09 -14.13 -15.79
CA GLN A 255 9.58 -15.29 -15.06
C GLN A 255 9.76 -16.50 -15.99
N VAL A 256 8.80 -16.76 -16.88
CA VAL A 256 8.92 -17.85 -17.88
C VAL A 256 10.13 -17.64 -18.79
N THR A 257 10.38 -16.41 -19.24
CA THR A 257 11.56 -16.11 -20.07
C THR A 257 12.87 -16.31 -19.31
N VAL A 258 12.93 -15.90 -18.05
CA VAL A 258 14.11 -16.09 -17.19
C VAL A 258 14.37 -17.58 -16.99
N THR A 259 13.35 -18.36 -16.62
CA THR A 259 13.50 -19.81 -16.42
C THR A 259 13.95 -20.53 -17.69
N SER A 260 13.45 -20.11 -18.86
CA SER A 260 13.87 -20.69 -20.14
C SER A 260 15.33 -20.37 -20.47
N LEU A 261 15.78 -19.14 -20.19
CA LEU A 261 17.20 -18.76 -20.38
C LEU A 261 18.11 -19.48 -19.38
N GLU A 262 17.70 -19.64 -18.13
CA GLU A 262 18.42 -20.43 -17.13
C GLU A 262 18.57 -21.89 -17.55
N GLU A 263 17.51 -22.49 -18.10
CA GLU A 263 17.53 -23.85 -18.63
C GLU A 263 18.49 -23.97 -19.84
N GLN A 264 18.43 -23.02 -20.79
CA GLN A 264 19.38 -22.97 -21.91
C GLN A 264 20.83 -22.84 -21.44
N LEU A 265 21.10 -21.96 -20.47
CA LEU A 265 22.43 -21.82 -19.87
C LEU A 265 22.89 -23.12 -19.22
N SER A 266 22.03 -23.79 -18.45
CA SER A 266 22.33 -25.09 -17.83
C SER A 266 22.68 -26.13 -18.90
N GLN A 267 21.91 -26.18 -19.99
CA GLN A 267 22.17 -27.07 -21.11
C GLN A 267 23.52 -26.79 -21.80
N PHE A 268 23.87 -25.51 -22.02
CA PHE A 268 25.18 -25.14 -22.57
C PHE A 268 26.33 -25.56 -21.65
N HIS A 269 26.21 -25.37 -20.33
CA HIS A 269 27.22 -25.83 -19.38
C HIS A 269 27.39 -27.36 -19.41
N ALA A 270 26.28 -28.10 -19.48
CA ALA A 270 26.31 -29.56 -19.60
C ALA A 270 26.99 -30.01 -20.91
N ASN A 271 26.68 -29.35 -22.03
CA ASN A 271 27.30 -29.63 -23.33
C ASN A 271 28.81 -29.32 -23.33
N ILE A 272 29.23 -28.19 -22.74
CA ILE A 272 30.65 -27.84 -22.60
C ILE A 272 31.37 -28.87 -21.75
N ALA A 273 30.78 -29.29 -20.63
CA ALA A 273 31.36 -30.33 -19.78
C ALA A 273 31.46 -31.67 -20.51
N ASN A 274 30.48 -32.03 -21.34
CA ASN A 274 30.52 -33.24 -22.15
C ASN A 274 31.62 -33.17 -23.22
N ASN A 275 31.65 -32.09 -24.00
CA ASN A 275 32.69 -31.87 -25.02
C ASN A 275 34.08 -31.91 -24.41
N LYS A 276 34.27 -31.30 -23.23
CA LYS A 276 35.55 -31.35 -22.51
C LYS A 276 35.97 -32.80 -22.21
N ARG A 277 35.06 -33.65 -21.72
CA ARG A 277 35.35 -35.06 -21.48
C ARG A 277 35.70 -35.79 -22.78
N GLU A 278 34.95 -35.55 -23.86
CA GLU A 278 35.25 -36.15 -25.16
C GLU A 278 36.64 -35.75 -25.66
N TYR A 279 37.01 -34.46 -25.55
CA TYR A 279 38.35 -33.99 -25.90
C TYR A 279 39.45 -34.63 -25.03
N GLU A 280 39.23 -34.79 -23.74
CA GLU A 280 40.16 -35.49 -22.84
C GLU A 280 40.36 -36.95 -23.27
N THR A 281 39.28 -37.67 -23.61
CA THR A 281 39.38 -39.05 -24.11
C THR A 281 40.09 -39.13 -25.46
N LEU A 282 39.82 -38.20 -26.38
CA LEU A 282 40.48 -38.17 -27.68
C LEU A 282 41.97 -37.87 -27.54
N LEU A 283 42.33 -36.98 -26.60
CA LEU A 283 43.72 -36.68 -26.28
C LEU A 283 44.44 -37.93 -25.75
N ASP A 284 43.81 -38.70 -24.86
CA ASP A 284 44.38 -39.96 -24.34
C ASP A 284 44.57 -41.02 -25.44
N VAL A 285 43.61 -41.15 -26.36
CA VAL A 285 43.78 -42.03 -27.53
C VAL A 285 44.91 -41.54 -28.44
N LYS A 286 44.98 -40.23 -28.70
CA LYS A 286 46.03 -39.62 -29.53
C LYS A 286 47.40 -39.84 -28.92
N THR A 287 47.59 -39.61 -27.63
CA THR A 287 48.86 -39.86 -26.95
C THR A 287 49.22 -41.34 -27.04
N ARG A 288 48.28 -42.28 -26.84
CA ARG A 288 48.54 -43.71 -27.00
C ARG A 288 49.02 -44.07 -28.41
N LEU A 289 48.34 -43.57 -29.44
CA LEU A 289 48.74 -43.80 -30.84
C LEU A 289 50.11 -43.18 -31.16
N GLU A 290 50.44 -42.01 -30.60
CA GLU A 290 51.76 -41.41 -30.76
C GLU A 290 52.87 -42.29 -30.15
N HIS A 291 52.62 -42.93 -29.00
CA HIS A 291 53.54 -43.91 -28.43
C HIS A 291 53.67 -45.16 -29.32
N GLU A 292 52.57 -45.69 -29.85
CA GLU A 292 52.60 -46.84 -30.77
C GLU A 292 53.40 -46.51 -32.04
N ILE A 293 53.21 -45.33 -32.64
CA ILE A 293 53.98 -44.87 -33.81
C ILE A 293 55.46 -44.72 -33.48
N ALA A 294 55.81 -44.18 -32.31
CA ALA A 294 57.20 -44.07 -31.89
C ALA A 294 57.86 -45.45 -31.74
N GLU A 295 57.14 -46.42 -31.18
CA GLU A 295 57.58 -47.82 -31.11
C GLU A 295 57.72 -48.46 -32.49
N TYR A 296 56.76 -48.25 -33.40
CA TYR A 296 56.87 -48.73 -34.78
C TYR A 296 58.08 -48.14 -35.50
N ARG A 297 58.37 -46.84 -35.33
CA ARG A 297 59.58 -46.19 -35.88
C ARG A 297 60.86 -46.81 -35.31
N ARG A 298 60.91 -47.03 -33.99
CA ARG A 298 62.05 -47.69 -33.32
C ARG A 298 62.31 -49.09 -33.85
N LEU A 299 61.25 -49.89 -34.07
CA LEU A 299 61.36 -51.23 -34.65
C LEU A 299 61.84 -51.18 -36.11
N LEU A 300 61.37 -50.20 -36.89
CA LEU A 300 61.80 -50.01 -38.27
C LEU A 300 63.28 -49.62 -38.35
N ASP A 301 63.71 -48.65 -37.55
CA ASP A 301 65.11 -48.20 -37.46
C ASP A 301 66.02 -49.31 -36.88
N GLY A 302 65.49 -50.18 -36.02
CA GLY A 302 66.18 -51.36 -35.51
C GLY A 302 66.39 -52.45 -36.57
N ASN A 303 65.50 -52.55 -37.55
CA ASN A 303 65.59 -53.48 -38.67
C ASN A 303 66.48 -52.97 -39.82
N GLU A 304 66.90 -51.70 -39.84
CA GLU A 304 67.86 -51.18 -40.86
C GLU A 304 69.30 -51.69 -40.66
N ARG A 305 69.57 -52.50 -39.63
CA ARG A 305 70.87 -53.21 -39.46
C ARG A 305 70.93 -54.59 -40.10
N GLU A 306 69.87 -55.08 -40.72
CA GLU A 306 69.92 -56.27 -41.57
C GLU A 306 69.60 -55.90 -43.01
N ALA A 307 70.58 -56.11 -43.89
CA ALA A 307 70.54 -55.76 -45.30
C ALA A 307 69.34 -56.39 -46.02
N HIS A 308 68.30 -55.60 -46.27
CA HIS A 308 67.26 -55.96 -47.22
C HIS A 308 67.63 -55.46 -48.62
N LYS A 309 68.16 -56.37 -49.44
CA LYS A 309 68.24 -56.20 -50.91
C LYS A 309 66.84 -55.89 -51.44
N VAL A 310 66.63 -54.65 -51.87
CA VAL A 310 65.45 -54.25 -52.65
C VAL A 310 65.65 -54.77 -54.08
N VAL A 311 64.97 -55.85 -54.43
CA VAL A 311 64.85 -56.30 -55.83
C VAL A 311 63.68 -55.56 -56.45
N THR A 312 63.97 -54.55 -57.27
CA THR A 312 62.97 -53.84 -58.07
C THR A 312 62.70 -54.65 -59.33
N LYS A 313 61.54 -55.29 -59.44
CA LYS A 313 61.08 -55.92 -60.69
C LYS A 313 60.29 -54.92 -61.50
N THR A 314 60.81 -54.51 -62.65
CA THR A 314 60.09 -53.69 -63.62
C THR A 314 59.37 -54.61 -64.61
N ILE A 315 58.03 -54.70 -64.50
CA ILE A 315 57.20 -55.44 -65.45
C ILE A 315 56.72 -54.44 -66.52
N THR A 316 57.24 -54.58 -67.74
CA THR A 316 56.78 -53.82 -68.91
C THR A 316 55.71 -54.63 -69.64
N VAL A 317 54.45 -54.22 -69.47
CA VAL A 317 53.33 -54.78 -70.23
C VAL A 317 53.12 -53.92 -71.48
N VAL A 318 53.37 -54.48 -72.66
CA VAL A 318 53.06 -53.83 -73.94
C VAL A 318 51.74 -54.39 -74.47
N GLU A 319 50.67 -53.61 -74.35
CA GLU A 319 49.39 -53.89 -74.98
C GLU A 319 49.29 -53.16 -76.33
N THR A 320 49.00 -53.90 -77.39
CA THR A 320 48.66 -53.33 -78.70
C THR A 320 47.16 -53.48 -78.92
N THR A 321 46.46 -52.34 -79.01
CA THR A 321 45.01 -52.28 -79.23
C THR A 321 44.71 -51.76 -80.65
N MET A 322 43.87 -52.50 -81.39
CA MET A 322 43.14 -52.00 -82.56
C MET A 322 41.68 -52.42 -82.40
N ASP A 323 40.75 -51.47 -82.52
CA ASP A 323 39.29 -51.65 -82.42
C ASP A 323 38.82 -52.45 -81.18
N GLU A 324 39.21 -51.97 -80.00
CA GLU A 324 38.65 -52.33 -78.68
C GLU A 324 38.63 -53.83 -78.32
N LYS A 325 39.44 -54.67 -78.98
CA LYS A 325 39.63 -56.08 -78.59
C LYS A 325 41.11 -56.42 -78.48
N ILE A 326 41.51 -56.97 -77.34
CA ILE A 326 42.91 -57.37 -77.06
C ILE A 326 43.20 -58.66 -77.85
N VAL A 327 44.11 -58.60 -78.84
CA VAL A 327 44.39 -59.73 -79.76
C VAL A 327 45.64 -60.53 -79.36
N LYS A 328 46.55 -59.99 -78.53
CA LYS A 328 47.70 -60.73 -77.96
C LYS A 328 48.29 -59.99 -76.75
N SER A 329 48.65 -60.73 -75.70
CA SER A 329 49.51 -60.28 -74.62
C SER A 329 50.82 -61.09 -74.63
N SER A 330 51.95 -60.42 -74.42
CA SER A 330 53.24 -61.07 -74.19
C SER A 330 53.92 -60.39 -73.01
N GLU A 331 54.29 -61.18 -72.00
CA GLU A 331 55.00 -60.74 -70.79
C GLU A 331 56.47 -61.15 -70.91
N SER A 332 57.37 -60.20 -70.74
CA SER A 332 58.81 -60.46 -70.61
C SER A 332 59.29 -59.95 -69.26
N VAL A 333 59.94 -60.81 -68.49
CA VAL A 333 60.54 -60.49 -67.20
C VAL A 333 62.05 -60.42 -67.41
N ASP A 334 62.60 -59.21 -67.45
CA ASP A 334 64.05 -59.03 -67.36
C ASP A 334 64.45 -58.84 -65.90
N VAL A 335 65.45 -59.62 -65.48
CA VAL A 335 66.07 -59.56 -64.15
C VAL A 335 67.47 -58.99 -64.33
N ASP A 336 67.62 -57.69 -64.13
CA ASP A 336 68.93 -57.07 -64.02
C ASP A 336 69.41 -57.18 -62.57
N GLU A 337 70.36 -58.09 -62.33
CA GLU A 337 71.14 -58.12 -61.10
C GLU A 337 72.29 -57.11 -61.22
N GLN A 338 72.05 -55.86 -60.80
CA GLN A 338 73.15 -54.95 -60.49
C GLN A 338 73.67 -55.27 -59.08
N ASN A 339 74.84 -55.90 -59.02
CA ASN A 339 75.67 -55.90 -57.81
C ASN A 339 76.62 -54.70 -57.90
N ASP A 340 76.29 -53.63 -57.19
CA ASP A 340 77.14 -53.03 -56.13
C ASP A 340 76.43 -51.86 -55.44
#